data_AF-A0A4Q4Y579-F1
#
_entry.id   AF-A0A4Q4Y579-F1
#
_cell.length_a   1.000
_cell.length_b   1.000
_cell.length_c   1.000
_cell.angle_alpha   90.00
_cell.angle_beta   90.00
_cell.angle_gamma   90.00
#
_symmetry.space_group_name_H-M   'P 1'
#
loop_
_entity.id
_entity.type
_entity.pdbx_description
1 polymer ?
#
loop_
_entity_poly.entity_id
_entity_poly.type
_entity_poly.pdbx_seq_one_letter_code
_entity_poly.pdbx_strand_id
1 'polypeptide(L)'
;MMGLKTELLVQMDGVGNDNEGVLLLGATNLPWTLDPAVQRRFQRKIHIPLPDEKARRQLFKISAEKMEVPLGKADYIELASMTDGFSGSDISNALQDALDVPVKTVQNASFYRKVQDEGKELFTPCEESNGGAIKMTFIDVPRGKLKAPVVRREDIFAVLRDVKASVSQEEIKKCMEWTEQFGSEGA
;
A
#
# COMPACT_ATOMS: atom_id res chain seq x y z
N MET A 1 -0.72 -40.19 -15.79
CA MET A 1 -0.16 -39.14 -14.94
C MET A 1 -1.34 -38.35 -14.39
N MET A 2 -1.53 -38.32 -13.06
CA MET A 2 -2.63 -37.59 -12.43
C MET A 2 -2.36 -36.08 -12.52
N GLY A 3 -3.36 -35.29 -12.88
CA GLY A 3 -3.20 -33.84 -13.00
C GLY A 3 -3.17 -33.16 -11.63
N LEU A 4 -2.43 -32.06 -11.50
CA LEU A 4 -2.25 -31.31 -10.25
C LEU A 4 -3.58 -30.97 -9.54
N LYS A 5 -4.60 -30.55 -10.31
CA LYS A 5 -5.94 -30.27 -9.80
C LYS A 5 -6.56 -31.50 -9.12
N THR A 6 -6.47 -32.66 -9.78
CA THR A 6 -7.06 -33.90 -9.27
C THR A 6 -6.33 -34.36 -8.02
N GLU A 7 -5.00 -34.25 -7.99
CA GLU A 7 -4.21 -34.59 -6.80
C GLU A 7 -4.61 -33.75 -5.60
N LEU A 8 -4.66 -32.42 -5.76
CA LEU A 8 -5.08 -31.51 -4.70
C LEU A 8 -6.47 -31.86 -4.15
N LEU A 9 -7.44 -32.13 -5.03
CA LEU A 9 -8.80 -32.47 -4.60
C LEU A 9 -8.87 -33.82 -3.87
N VAL A 10 -8.08 -34.82 -4.29
CA VAL A 10 -8.00 -36.11 -3.60
C VAL A 10 -7.40 -35.95 -2.21
N GLN A 11 -6.37 -35.11 -2.06
CA GLN A 11 -5.79 -34.82 -0.74
C GLN A 11 -6.78 -34.03 0.15
N MET A 12 -7.61 -33.15 -0.42
CA MET A 12 -8.67 -32.45 0.33
C MET A 12 -9.81 -33.39 0.79
N ASP A 13 -10.09 -34.46 0.04
CA ASP A 13 -11.08 -35.49 0.40
C ASP A 13 -10.52 -36.54 1.39
N GLY A 14 -9.21 -36.80 1.35
CA GLY A 14 -8.51 -37.82 2.12
C GLY A 14 -8.35 -37.55 3.62
N VAL A 15 -8.77 -36.37 4.12
CA VAL A 15 -8.66 -35.98 5.55
C VAL A 15 -9.96 -36.25 6.32
N GLY A 16 -10.86 -37.08 5.78
CA GLY A 16 -12.17 -37.38 6.39
C GLY A 16 -12.21 -38.50 7.43
N ASN A 17 -11.17 -39.33 7.54
CA ASN A 17 -11.17 -40.49 8.46
C ASN A 17 -10.02 -40.52 9.48
N ASP A 18 -8.89 -39.85 9.20
CA ASP A 18 -7.79 -39.66 10.16
C ASP A 18 -7.58 -38.15 10.38
N ASN A 19 -8.20 -37.62 11.44
CA ASN A 19 -8.18 -36.21 11.85
C ASN A 19 -6.78 -35.79 12.35
N GLU A 20 -5.81 -35.63 11.45
CA GLU A 20 -4.71 -34.70 11.72
C GLU A 20 -5.25 -33.28 11.54
N GLY A 21 -5.19 -32.46 12.59
CA GLY A 21 -5.75 -31.11 12.68
C GLY A 21 -5.09 -30.09 11.74
N VAL A 22 -5.18 -30.32 10.44
CA VAL A 22 -4.64 -29.46 9.38
C VAL A 22 -5.75 -28.51 8.90
N LEU A 23 -5.48 -27.21 8.98
CA LEU A 23 -6.35 -26.16 8.44
C LEU A 23 -5.82 -25.67 7.09
N LEU A 24 -6.63 -25.80 6.05
CA LEU A 24 -6.32 -25.26 4.72
C LEU A 24 -6.95 -23.88 4.54
N LEU A 25 -6.12 -22.87 4.29
CA LEU A 25 -6.54 -21.51 3.95
C LEU A 25 -6.24 -21.22 2.48
N GLY A 26 -7.22 -20.72 1.75
CA GLY A 26 -7.09 -20.24 0.38
C GLY A 26 -7.47 -18.77 0.28
N ALA A 27 -6.75 -18.00 -0.53
CA ALA A 27 -7.03 -16.60 -0.82
C ALA A 27 -7.19 -16.41 -2.34
N THR A 28 -8.22 -15.66 -2.75
CA THR A 28 -8.46 -15.33 -4.17
C THR A 28 -9.17 -14.00 -4.29
N ASN A 29 -8.79 -13.21 -5.30
CA ASN A 29 -9.49 -11.98 -5.70
C ASN A 29 -10.52 -12.23 -6.81
N LEU A 30 -10.56 -13.44 -7.38
CA LEU A 30 -11.42 -13.81 -8.51
C LEU A 30 -12.20 -15.10 -8.20
N PRO A 31 -13.08 -15.11 -7.19
CA PRO A 31 -13.73 -16.35 -6.75
C PRO A 31 -14.63 -16.99 -7.83
N TRP A 32 -15.19 -16.21 -8.76
CA TRP A 32 -16.00 -16.69 -9.88
C TRP A 32 -15.22 -17.46 -10.95
N THR A 33 -13.89 -17.33 -11.02
CA THR A 33 -13.06 -18.11 -11.98
C THR A 33 -12.65 -19.46 -11.41
N LEU A 34 -12.87 -19.70 -10.12
CA LEU A 34 -12.47 -20.92 -9.45
C LEU A 34 -13.29 -22.10 -9.96
N ASP A 35 -12.64 -23.23 -10.19
CA ASP A 35 -13.33 -24.45 -10.65
C ASP A 35 -14.42 -24.89 -9.64
N PRO A 36 -15.64 -25.23 -10.08
CA PRO A 36 -16.72 -25.63 -9.19
C PRO A 36 -16.39 -26.81 -8.26
N ALA A 37 -15.50 -27.72 -8.66
CA ALA A 37 -15.07 -28.82 -7.79
C ALA A 37 -14.25 -28.31 -6.61
N VAL A 38 -13.35 -27.34 -6.84
CA VAL A 38 -12.56 -26.70 -5.77
C VAL A 38 -13.47 -25.86 -4.87
N GLN A 39 -14.39 -25.07 -5.44
CA GLN A 39 -15.34 -24.25 -4.67
C GLN A 39 -16.19 -25.08 -3.69
N ARG A 40 -16.51 -26.34 -4.02
CA ARG A 40 -17.28 -27.24 -3.14
C ARG A 40 -16.47 -27.82 -1.99
N ARG A 41 -15.14 -27.88 -2.11
CA ARG A 41 -14.24 -28.41 -1.06
C ARG A 41 -13.85 -27.36 -0.03
N PHE A 42 -13.89 -26.08 -0.38
CA PHE A 42 -13.81 -24.98 0.58
C PHE A 42 -15.19 -24.73 1.22
N GLN A 43 -15.45 -25.41 2.34
CA GLN A 43 -16.75 -25.38 3.03
C GLN A 43 -17.06 -24.00 3.64
N ARG A 44 -16.04 -23.28 4.12
CA ARG A 44 -16.15 -21.92 4.67
C ARG A 44 -15.56 -20.92 3.69
N LYS A 45 -16.36 -19.91 3.32
CA LYS A 45 -15.96 -18.83 2.40
C LYS A 45 -16.21 -17.50 3.09
N ILE A 46 -15.14 -16.83 3.50
CA ILE A 46 -15.22 -15.55 4.23
C ILE A 46 -14.87 -14.44 3.25
N HIS A 47 -15.78 -13.48 3.09
CA HIS A 47 -15.49 -12.27 2.32
C HIS A 47 -14.73 -11.28 3.19
N ILE A 48 -13.62 -10.75 2.65
CA ILE A 48 -12.83 -9.70 3.28
C ILE A 48 -13.15 -8.40 2.54
N PRO A 49 -13.96 -7.50 3.12
CA PRO A 49 -14.31 -6.24 2.49
C PRO A 49 -13.14 -5.26 2.52
N LEU A 50 -13.24 -4.20 1.72
CA LEU A 50 -12.37 -3.04 1.87
C LEU A 50 -12.54 -2.40 3.27
N PRO A 51 -11.47 -1.82 3.83
CA PRO A 51 -11.53 -1.21 5.15
C PRO A 51 -12.46 0.00 5.16
N ASP A 52 -13.29 0.09 6.21
CA ASP A 52 -14.04 1.30 6.51
C ASP A 52 -13.11 2.45 6.96
N GLU A 53 -13.66 3.65 7.16
CA GLU A 53 -12.88 4.82 7.57
C GLU A 53 -12.10 4.58 8.88
N LYS A 54 -12.71 3.90 9.85
CA LYS A 54 -12.09 3.62 11.15
C LYS A 54 -10.91 2.65 11.01
N ALA A 55 -11.06 1.63 10.17
CA ALA A 55 -10.03 0.68 9.83
C ALA A 55 -8.91 1.35 9.02
N ARG A 56 -9.23 2.20 8.03
CA ARG A 56 -8.25 3.00 7.28
C ARG A 56 -7.43 3.90 8.19
N ARG A 57 -8.06 4.58 9.16
CA ARG A 57 -7.34 5.38 10.16
C ARG A 57 -6.31 4.55 10.93
N GLN A 58 -6.68 3.33 11.33
CA GLN A 58 -5.77 2.42 12.02
C GLN A 58 -4.66 1.91 11.09
N LEU A 59 -4.97 1.62 9.83
CA LEU A 59 -3.99 1.23 8.81
C LEU A 59 -2.98 2.35 8.54
N PHE A 60 -3.44 3.60 8.39
CA PHE A 60 -2.55 4.77 8.27
C PHE A 60 -1.61 4.88 9.46
N LYS A 61 -2.13 4.74 10.67
CA LYS A 61 -1.30 4.77 11.88
C LYS A 61 -0.22 3.68 11.84
N ILE A 62 -0.61 2.42 11.60
CA ILE A 62 0.32 1.28 11.58
C ILE A 62 1.37 1.46 10.47
N SER A 63 0.95 1.83 9.26
CA SER A 63 1.86 2.02 8.12
C SER A 63 2.79 3.22 8.34
N ALA A 64 2.28 4.35 8.85
CA ALA A 64 3.10 5.51 9.16
C ALA A 64 4.13 5.22 10.27
N GLU A 65 3.74 4.51 11.33
CA GLU A 65 4.67 4.09 12.39
C GLU A 65 5.74 3.13 11.85
N LYS A 66 5.35 2.17 11.01
CA LYS A 66 6.28 1.22 10.39
C LYS A 66 7.28 1.87 9.44
N MET A 67 6.85 2.90 8.72
CA MET A 67 7.65 3.61 7.70
C MET A 67 8.29 4.90 8.24
N GLU A 68 8.14 5.19 9.53
CA GLU A 68 8.66 6.41 10.18
C GLU A 68 8.18 7.73 9.52
N VAL A 69 6.95 7.72 8.99
CA VAL A 69 6.36 8.91 8.34
C VAL A 69 5.94 9.90 9.43
N PRO A 70 6.28 11.20 9.32
CA PRO A 70 6.03 12.20 10.35
C PRO A 70 4.56 12.67 10.37
N LEU A 71 3.64 11.78 10.72
CA LEU A 71 2.20 12.04 10.83
C LEU A 71 1.71 11.94 12.28
N GLY A 72 0.76 12.80 12.62
CA GLY A 72 0.08 12.83 13.91
C GLY A 72 -1.33 12.24 13.87
N LYS A 73 -1.95 12.14 15.06
CA LYS A 73 -3.31 11.58 15.22
C LYS A 73 -4.37 12.32 14.39
N ALA A 74 -4.26 13.63 14.27
CA ALA A 74 -5.20 14.44 13.48
C ALA A 74 -5.09 14.11 11.98
N ASP A 75 -3.88 13.83 11.50
CA ASP A 75 -3.62 13.54 10.09
C ASP A 75 -4.24 12.21 9.68
N TYR A 76 -4.17 11.18 10.54
CA TYR A 76 -4.79 9.89 10.25
C TYR A 76 -6.31 9.97 10.08
N ILE A 77 -6.97 10.90 10.79
CA ILE A 77 -8.42 11.11 10.66
C ILE A 77 -8.72 11.72 9.29
N GLU A 78 -8.00 12.78 8.92
CA GLU A 78 -8.18 13.49 7.65
C GLU A 78 -7.83 12.60 6.45
N LEU A 79 -6.71 11.86 6.54
CA LEU A 79 -6.29 10.90 5.52
C LEU A 79 -7.31 9.78 5.33
N ALA A 80 -7.88 9.25 6.42
CA ALA A 80 -8.89 8.19 6.32
C ALA A 80 -10.19 8.69 5.67
N SER A 81 -10.59 9.94 5.92
CA SER A 81 -11.81 10.52 5.35
C SER A 81 -11.69 10.82 3.86
N MET A 82 -10.48 11.11 3.36
CA MET A 82 -10.26 11.43 1.93
C MET A 82 -9.90 10.22 1.06
N THR A 83 -9.70 9.03 1.65
CA THR A 83 -9.22 7.82 0.96
C THR A 83 -10.28 6.73 0.88
N ASP A 84 -11.51 7.11 0.57
CA ASP A 84 -12.57 6.12 0.43
C ASP A 84 -12.31 5.12 -0.69
N GLY A 85 -12.58 3.83 -0.41
CA GLY A 85 -12.27 2.73 -1.31
C GLY A 85 -10.79 2.28 -1.32
N PHE A 86 -9.90 2.89 -0.54
CA PHE A 86 -8.51 2.45 -0.48
C PHE A 86 -8.37 1.12 0.25
N SER A 87 -7.58 0.22 -0.32
CA SER A 87 -7.10 -0.99 0.36
C SER A 87 -5.90 -0.68 1.27
N GLY A 88 -5.52 -1.64 2.12
CA GLY A 88 -4.29 -1.50 2.93
C GLY A 88 -3.02 -1.37 2.08
N SER A 89 -3.02 -1.97 0.88
CA SER A 89 -1.93 -1.83 -0.09
C SER A 89 -1.90 -0.43 -0.69
N ASP A 90 -3.05 0.16 -1.04
CA ASP A 90 -3.11 1.53 -1.56
C ASP A 90 -2.57 2.54 -0.55
N ILE A 91 -2.97 2.41 0.71
CA ILE A 91 -2.47 3.25 1.81
C ILE A 91 -0.94 3.15 1.93
N SER A 92 -0.41 1.93 1.92
CA SER A 92 1.02 1.70 2.08
C SER A 92 1.82 2.23 0.89
N ASN A 93 1.32 2.01 -0.32
CA ASN A 93 1.95 2.51 -1.55
C ASN A 93 1.92 4.04 -1.62
N ALA A 94 0.80 4.66 -1.25
CA ALA A 94 0.69 6.12 -1.27
C ALA A 94 1.62 6.80 -0.24
N LEU A 95 1.78 6.19 0.95
CA LEU A 95 2.77 6.66 1.92
C LEU A 95 4.21 6.48 1.42
N GLN A 96 4.50 5.36 0.75
CA GLN A 96 5.81 5.15 0.12
C GLN A 96 6.07 6.19 -0.98
N ASP A 97 5.08 6.48 -1.83
CA ASP A 97 5.18 7.50 -2.86
C ASP A 97 5.46 8.90 -2.29
N ALA A 98 4.89 9.20 -1.12
CA ALA A 98 5.17 10.43 -0.38
C ALA A 98 6.59 10.47 0.18
N LEU A 99 7.09 9.34 0.69
CA LEU A 99 8.49 9.22 1.14
C LEU A 99 9.51 9.36 0.00
N ASP A 100 9.10 9.02 -1.23
CA ASP A 100 9.93 9.17 -2.42
C ASP A 100 9.92 10.60 -2.98
N VAL A 101 9.06 11.51 -2.50
CA VAL A 101 8.99 12.90 -2.97
C VAL A 101 10.35 13.60 -2.88
N PRO A 102 11.07 13.60 -1.73
CA PRO A 102 12.42 14.16 -1.66
C PRO A 102 13.41 13.61 -2.68
N VAL A 103 13.35 12.31 -2.96
CA VAL A 103 14.22 11.66 -3.93
C VAL A 103 13.90 12.21 -5.32
N LYS A 104 12.63 12.28 -5.69
CA LYS A 104 12.15 12.87 -6.95
C LYS A 104 12.53 14.35 -7.05
N THR A 105 12.43 15.11 -5.96
CA THR A 105 12.85 16.52 -5.90
C THR A 105 14.34 16.67 -6.16
N VAL A 106 15.19 15.87 -5.53
CA VAL A 106 16.64 15.90 -5.75
C VAL A 106 16.97 15.54 -7.20
N GLN A 107 16.38 14.47 -7.73
CA GLN A 107 16.64 14.01 -9.10
C GLN A 107 16.23 15.05 -10.16
N ASN A 108 15.12 15.76 -9.95
CA ASN A 108 14.57 16.71 -10.91
C ASN A 108 15.03 18.16 -10.67
N ALA A 109 15.82 18.43 -9.63
CA ALA A 109 16.27 19.78 -9.31
C ALA A 109 17.33 20.28 -10.31
N SER A 110 17.14 21.52 -10.79
CA SER A 110 18.09 22.24 -11.65
C SER A 110 18.96 23.24 -10.89
N PHE A 111 18.66 23.47 -9.61
CA PHE A 111 19.34 24.44 -8.76
C PHE A 111 19.54 23.87 -7.36
N TYR A 112 20.70 24.15 -6.79
CA TYR A 112 21.09 23.74 -5.45
C TYR A 112 21.69 24.91 -4.69
N ARG A 113 21.55 24.88 -3.37
CA ARG A 113 22.15 25.86 -2.46
C ARG A 113 23.02 25.16 -1.44
N LYS A 114 24.12 25.82 -1.06
CA LYS A 114 25.01 25.38 0.02
C LYS A 114 24.37 25.70 1.38
N VAL A 115 24.33 24.70 2.25
CA VAL A 115 23.85 24.79 3.63
C VAL A 115 24.88 24.17 4.57
N GLN A 116 25.05 24.76 5.75
CA GLN A 116 25.85 24.16 6.81
C GLN A 116 24.95 23.34 7.72
N ASP A 117 25.32 22.07 7.93
CA ASP A 117 24.61 21.14 8.81
C ASP A 117 25.65 20.36 9.62
N GLU A 118 25.57 20.42 10.94
CA GLU A 118 26.54 19.77 11.85
C GLU A 118 28.02 20.06 11.52
N GLY A 119 28.32 21.28 11.05
CA GLY A 119 29.68 21.69 10.68
C GLY A 119 30.17 21.16 9.32
N LYS A 120 29.32 20.45 8.56
CA LYS A 120 29.59 20.01 7.19
C LYS A 120 28.89 20.89 6.17
N GLU A 121 29.56 21.17 5.06
CA GLU A 121 28.95 21.84 3.90
C GLU A 121 28.19 20.82 3.05
N LEU A 122 26.87 20.97 3.00
CA LEU A 122 25.97 20.14 2.22
C LEU A 122 25.24 20.98 1.14
N PHE A 123 24.70 20.30 0.14
CA PHE A 123 23.90 20.88 -0.93
C PHE A 123 22.47 20.38 -0.79
N THR A 124 21.51 21.29 -0.85
CA THR A 124 20.07 20.99 -0.88
C THR A 124 19.45 21.58 -2.13
N PRO A 125 18.45 20.91 -2.76
CA PRO A 125 17.66 21.50 -3.83
C PRO A 125 17.04 22.84 -3.42
N CYS A 126 16.96 23.79 -4.34
CA CYS A 126 16.30 25.08 -4.13
C CYS A 126 15.71 25.64 -5.44
N GLU A 127 14.89 26.68 -5.33
CA GLU A 127 14.46 27.46 -6.49
C GLU A 127 15.53 28.48 -6.93
N GLU A 128 15.47 28.92 -8.19
CA GLU A 128 16.35 29.94 -8.77
C GLU A 128 16.26 31.30 -8.05
N SER A 129 15.08 31.63 -7.53
CA SER A 129 14.80 32.87 -6.80
C SER A 129 15.54 32.99 -5.46
N ASN A 130 16.09 31.89 -4.93
CA ASN A 130 16.74 31.90 -3.63
C ASN A 130 18.16 32.47 -3.69
N GLY A 131 18.51 33.33 -2.73
CA GLY A 131 19.86 33.85 -2.56
C GLY A 131 20.88 32.71 -2.39
N GLY A 132 21.85 32.62 -3.30
CA GLY A 132 22.86 31.57 -3.31
C GLY A 132 22.47 30.29 -4.06
N ALA A 133 21.43 30.33 -4.90
CA ALA A 133 21.13 29.27 -5.85
C ALA A 133 22.27 29.13 -6.87
N ILE A 134 22.77 27.90 -7.03
CA ILE A 134 23.78 27.53 -8.00
C ILE A 134 23.11 26.59 -9.00
N LYS A 135 23.18 26.93 -10.28
CA LYS A 135 22.65 26.08 -11.36
C LYS A 135 23.53 24.83 -11.49
N MET A 136 22.98 23.70 -11.07
CA MET A 136 23.63 22.38 -11.15
C MET A 136 22.58 21.28 -10.98
N THR A 137 22.92 20.05 -11.37
CA THR A 137 22.05 18.89 -11.26
C THR A 137 22.50 17.96 -10.14
N PHE A 138 21.71 16.94 -9.82
CA PHE A 138 22.09 15.91 -8.84
C PHE A 138 23.45 15.25 -9.16
N ILE A 139 23.79 15.08 -10.45
CA ILE A 139 25.05 14.45 -10.90
C ILE A 139 26.27 15.27 -10.46
N ASP A 140 26.11 16.59 -10.38
CA ASP A 140 27.19 17.52 -10.03
C ASP A 140 27.41 17.62 -8.51
N VAL A 141 26.48 17.11 -7.70
CA VAL A 141 26.58 17.13 -6.23
C VAL A 141 27.63 16.12 -5.77
N PRO A 142 28.67 16.54 -5.01
CA PRO A 142 29.68 15.61 -4.52
C PRO A 142 29.08 14.52 -3.62
N ARG A 143 29.59 13.29 -3.74
CA ARG A 143 29.15 12.15 -2.94
C ARG A 143 29.29 12.46 -1.44
N GLY A 144 28.25 12.14 -0.66
CA GLY A 144 28.21 12.41 0.77
C GLY A 144 27.98 13.88 1.15
N LYS A 145 27.78 14.78 0.18
CA LYS A 145 27.46 16.19 0.42
C LYS A 145 26.01 16.56 0.08
N LEU A 146 25.13 15.60 -0.16
CA LEU A 146 23.71 15.87 -0.38
C LEU A 146 22.97 15.94 0.96
N LYS A 147 22.21 17.01 1.17
CA LYS A 147 21.14 17.07 2.17
C LYS A 147 19.81 16.95 1.45
N ALA A 148 19.17 15.79 1.55
CA ALA A 148 17.83 15.60 1.00
C ALA A 148 16.81 16.45 1.77
N PRO A 149 15.78 17.01 1.11
CA PRO A 149 14.70 17.66 1.80
C PRO A 149 13.94 16.63 2.66
N VAL A 150 13.38 17.10 3.78
CA VAL A 150 12.55 16.26 4.65
C VAL A 150 11.13 16.21 4.07
N VAL A 151 10.50 15.04 4.09
CA VAL A 151 9.10 14.85 3.72
C VAL A 151 8.22 15.68 4.67
N ARG A 152 7.37 16.54 4.11
CA ARG A 152 6.44 17.35 4.89
C ARG A 152 5.04 16.77 4.84
N ARG A 153 4.19 17.23 5.76
CA ARG A 153 2.76 16.90 5.75
C ARG A 153 2.14 17.25 4.40
N GLU A 154 2.46 18.40 3.84
CA GLU A 154 1.87 18.87 2.58
C GLU A 154 2.19 17.94 1.41
N ASP A 155 3.41 17.37 1.38
CA ASP A 155 3.83 16.42 0.34
C ASP A 155 3.00 15.14 0.40
N ILE A 156 2.76 14.63 1.61
CA ILE A 156 1.93 13.44 1.86
C ILE A 156 0.51 13.68 1.37
N PHE A 157 -0.10 14.79 1.80
CA PHE A 157 -1.47 15.12 1.40
C PHE A 157 -1.59 15.40 -0.11
N ALA A 158 -0.57 15.96 -0.74
CA ALA A 158 -0.56 16.16 -2.20
C ALA A 158 -0.57 14.83 -2.94
N VAL A 159 0.31 13.90 -2.57
CA VAL A 159 0.35 12.55 -3.18
C VAL A 159 -0.98 11.83 -3.00
N LEU A 160 -1.55 11.87 -1.80
CA LEU A 160 -2.79 11.16 -1.49
C LEU A 160 -4.02 11.73 -2.21
N ARG A 161 -3.99 12.98 -2.69
CA ARG A 161 -5.05 13.54 -3.55
C ARG A 161 -4.99 13.03 -4.98
N ASP A 162 -3.80 12.70 -5.46
CA ASP A 162 -3.57 12.29 -6.85
C ASP A 162 -3.69 10.78 -7.05
N VAL A 163 -3.40 9.98 -6.01
CA VAL A 163 -3.51 8.53 -6.03
C VAL A 163 -4.98 8.09 -6.09
N LYS A 164 -5.30 7.18 -7.01
CA LYS A 164 -6.62 6.56 -7.13
C LYS A 164 -6.61 5.18 -6.46
N ALA A 165 -7.75 4.77 -5.91
CA ALA A 165 -7.94 3.43 -5.40
C ALA A 165 -7.67 2.38 -6.49
N SER A 166 -6.99 1.29 -6.14
CA SER A 166 -6.67 0.22 -7.08
C SER A 166 -7.85 -0.70 -7.39
N VAL A 167 -8.87 -0.71 -6.52
CA VAL A 167 -10.05 -1.55 -6.65
C VAL A 167 -11.22 -0.74 -7.21
N SER A 168 -11.79 -1.21 -8.32
CA SER A 168 -12.93 -0.54 -8.95
C SER A 168 -14.27 -0.85 -8.26
N GLN A 169 -15.25 0.04 -8.40
CA GLN A 169 -16.61 -0.18 -7.90
C GLN A 169 -17.29 -1.40 -8.54
N GLU A 170 -16.96 -1.71 -9.79
CA GLU A 170 -17.47 -2.89 -10.49
C GLU A 170 -16.94 -4.19 -9.86
N GLU A 171 -15.65 -4.24 -9.52
CA GLU A 171 -15.06 -5.39 -8.83
C GLU A 171 -15.64 -5.58 -7.43
N ILE A 172 -15.83 -4.49 -6.69
CA ILE A 172 -16.47 -4.52 -5.37
C ILE A 172 -17.88 -5.11 -5.48
N LYS A 173 -18.69 -4.60 -6.42
CA LYS A 173 -20.05 -5.08 -6.66
C LYS A 173 -20.07 -6.56 -7.02
N LYS A 174 -19.18 -6.99 -7.91
CA LYS A 174 -19.08 -8.39 -8.34
C LYS A 174 -18.69 -9.32 -7.19
N CYS A 175 -17.78 -8.87 -6.31
CA CYS A 175 -17.43 -9.59 -5.10
C CYS A 175 -18.59 -9.69 -4.10
N MET A 176 -19.38 -8.61 -3.93
CA MET A 176 -20.56 -8.61 -3.08
C MET A 176 -21.63 -9.57 -3.59
N GLU A 177 -21.97 -9.52 -4.88
CA GLU A 177 -22.95 -10.42 -5.51
C GLU A 177 -22.52 -11.89 -5.38
N TRP A 178 -21.23 -12.18 -5.56
CA TRP A 178 -20.71 -13.53 -5.36
C TRP A 178 -20.81 -13.96 -3.88
N THR A 179 -20.55 -13.05 -2.95
CA THR A 179 -20.62 -13.31 -1.51
C THR A 179 -22.06 -13.56 -1.05
N GLU A 180 -23.04 -12.83 -1.58
CA GLU A 180 -24.46 -13.08 -1.29
C GLU A 180 -24.90 -14.48 -1.75
N GLN A 181 -24.38 -14.95 -2.89
CA GLN A 181 -24.73 -16.24 -3.46
C GLN A 181 -24.00 -17.43 -2.81
N PHE A 182 -22.72 -17.27 -2.48
CA PHE A 182 -21.84 -18.39 -2.09
C PHE A 182 -21.07 -18.19 -0.80
N GLY A 183 -21.14 -16.99 -0.20
CA GLY A 183 -20.48 -16.66 1.05
C GLY A 183 -21.03 -17.47 2.21
N SER A 184 -20.17 -17.70 3.20
CA SER A 184 -20.60 -18.10 4.53
C SER A 184 -20.59 -16.85 5.39
N GLU A 185 -21.64 -16.60 6.18
CA GLU A 185 -21.54 -15.64 7.26
C GLU A 185 -20.39 -16.09 8.18
N GLY A 186 -19.30 -15.32 8.19
CA GLY A 186 -18.33 -15.37 9.26
C GLY A 186 -18.99 -14.75 10.48
N ALA A 187 -19.09 -15.51 11.56
CA ALA A 187 -19.53 -15.01 12.86
C ALA A 187 -18.69 -13.81 13.33
#